data_AF-A0A3D9CPT3-F1
#
_entry.id   AF-A0A3D9CPT3-F1
#
_cell.length_a   1.000
_cell.length_b   1.000
_cell.length_c   1.000
_cell.angle_alpha   90.00
_cell.angle_beta   90.00
_cell.angle_gamma   90.00
#
_symmetry.space_group_name_H-M   'P 1'
#
loop_
_entity.id
_entity.type
_entity.pdbx_description
1 polymer ?
#
loop_
_entity_poly.entity_id
_entity_poly.type
_entity_poly.pdbx_seq_one_letter_code
_entity_poly.pdbx_strand_id
1 'polypeptide(L)' 'MKTKILFFVFLFVNAGFSLVQLPSTLYIVGNATPIGWHIEKALALETVSSGVYKYSGPLFAGAYKFANNQNSCWC' A
#
# COMPACT_ATOMS: atom_id res chain seq x y z
N MET A 1 39.55 13.23 39.84
CA MET A 1 38.89 13.71 38.61
C MET A 1 39.31 12.82 37.44
N LYS A 2 38.40 11.99 36.92
CA LYS A 2 38.40 11.35 35.58
C LYS A 2 37.35 10.22 35.58
N THR A 3 36.08 10.62 35.63
CA THR A 3 34.94 9.74 35.42
C THR A 3 35.06 9.18 33.99
N LYS A 4 35.29 7.87 33.86
CA LYS A 4 35.26 7.19 32.56
C LYS A 4 33.81 7.11 32.11
N ILE A 5 33.38 8.16 31.41
CA ILE A 5 32.14 8.15 30.64
C ILE A 5 32.39 7.14 29.52
N LEU A 6 31.81 5.95 29.68
CA LEU A 6 31.65 4.98 28.62
C LEU A 6 30.64 5.58 27.64
N PHE A 7 31.13 6.43 26.74
CA PHE A 7 30.39 6.88 25.57
C PHE A 7 30.16 5.63 24.71
N PHE A 8 29.06 4.93 24.97
CA PHE A 8 28.50 3.95 24.06
C PHE A 8 27.98 4.73 22.86
N VAL A 9 28.90 5.12 21.98
CA VAL A 9 28.57 5.66 20.66
C VAL A 9 27.97 4.50 19.88
N PHE A 10 26.65 4.33 20.04
CA PHE A 10 25.86 3.59 19.09
C PHE A 10 25.92 4.39 17.79
N LEU A 11 26.86 4.05 16.93
CA LEU A 11 26.84 4.44 15.53
C LEU A 11 25.55 3.87 14.95
N PHE A 12 24.45 4.64 15.05
CA PHE A 12 23.30 4.44 14.19
C PHE A 12 23.81 4.67 12.78
N VAL A 13 24.11 3.56 12.11
CA VAL A 13 24.25 3.51 10.67
C VAL A 13 22.98 4.12 10.11
N ASN A 14 23.05 5.40 9.72
CA ASN A 14 22.04 6.08 8.93
C ASN A 14 22.17 5.59 7.48
N ALA A 15 22.07 4.29 7.26
CA ALA A 15 21.72 3.76 5.96
C ALA A 15 20.19 3.79 5.94
N GLY A 16 19.62 4.77 5.24
CA GLY A 16 18.18 4.93 5.10
C GLY A 16 17.56 3.65 4.55
N PHE A 17 17.10 2.78 5.45
CA PHE A 17 16.37 1.58 5.10
C PHE A 17 14.92 2.02 4.86
N SER A 18 14.58 2.29 3.61
CA SER A 18 13.18 2.47 3.23
C SER A 18 12.51 1.10 3.27
N LEU A 19 11.82 0.80 4.38
CA LEU A 19 10.83 -0.27 4.42
C LEU A 19 9.75 0.10 3.41
N VAL A 20 9.80 -0.46 2.21
CA VAL A 20 8.69 -0.34 1.25
C VAL A 20 7.50 -1.04 1.89
N GLN A 21 6.61 -0.25 2.50
CA GLN A 21 5.41 -0.78 3.11
C GLN A 21 4.38 -1.03 2.02
N LEU A 22 4.17 -2.30 1.70
CA LEU A 22 3.13 -2.72 0.77
C LEU A 22 1.76 -2.58 1.46
N PRO A 23 0.71 -2.15 0.74
CA PRO A 23 -0.60 -2.01 1.33
C PRO A 23 -1.13 -3.39 1.76
N SER A 24 -1.68 -3.51 2.96
CA SER A 24 -2.28 -4.77 3.42
C SER A 24 -3.49 -5.18 2.57
N THR A 25 -4.20 -4.18 2.02
CA THR A 25 -5.36 -4.34 1.15
C THR A 25 -5.21 -3.44 -0.07
N LEU A 26 -5.47 -3.99 -1.25
CA LEU A 26 -5.54 -3.25 -2.50
C LEU A 26 -6.95 -3.34 -3.07
N TYR A 27 -7.42 -2.29 -3.70
CA TYR A 27 -8.74 -2.21 -4.32
C TYR A 27 -8.62 -1.89 -5.81
N ILE A 28 -9.63 -2.25 -6.60
CA ILE A 28 -9.78 -1.86 -8.02
C ILE A 28 -11.07 -1.07 -8.24
N VAL A 29 -10.97 -0.01 -9.04
CA VAL A 29 -12.06 0.92 -9.36
C VAL A 29 -11.94 1.39 -10.80
N GLY A 30 -13.06 1.68 -11.45
CA GLY A 30 -13.13 2.27 -12.78
C GLY A 30 -14.24 1.68 -13.64
N ASN A 31 -14.45 2.26 -14.82
CA ASN A 31 -15.49 1.81 -15.77
C ASN A 31 -15.27 0.37 -16.27
N ALA A 32 -14.06 -0.17 -16.15
CA ALA A 32 -13.79 -1.57 -16.44
C ALA A 32 -14.34 -2.53 -15.36
N THR A 33 -14.73 -2.04 -14.18
CA THR A 33 -15.31 -2.87 -13.12
C THR A 33 -16.81 -2.61 -12.99
N PRO A 34 -17.58 -3.54 -12.37
CA PRO A 34 -19.02 -3.36 -12.14
C PRO A 34 -19.40 -2.13 -11.30
N ILE A 35 -18.44 -1.52 -10.60
CA ILE A 35 -18.68 -0.42 -9.67
C ILE A 35 -18.35 0.95 -10.27
N GLY A 36 -17.83 1.04 -11.50
CA GLY A 36 -17.52 2.33 -12.14
C GLY A 36 -16.52 3.17 -11.35
N TRP A 37 -16.66 4.50 -11.37
CA TRP A 37 -15.78 5.43 -10.63
C TRP A 37 -16.27 5.73 -9.20
N HIS A 38 -16.82 4.72 -8.50
CA HIS A 38 -17.28 4.84 -7.12
C HIS A 38 -16.24 4.26 -6.14
N ILE A 39 -15.22 5.04 -5.76
CA ILE A 39 -14.11 4.60 -4.90
C ILE A 39 -14.54 4.09 -3.53
N GLU A 40 -15.59 4.68 -2.94
CA GLU A 40 -16.20 4.22 -1.69
C GLU A 40 -16.75 2.78 -1.78
N LYS A 41 -16.92 2.27 -3.00
CA LYS A 41 -17.37 0.90 -3.31
C LYS A 41 -16.34 0.11 -4.11
N ALA A 42 -15.08 0.57 -4.15
CA ALA A 42 -14.01 -0.14 -4.86
C ALA A 42 -13.91 -1.60 -4.41
N LEU A 43 -13.65 -2.49 -5.37
CA LEU A 43 -13.63 -3.93 -5.10
C LEU A 43 -12.29 -4.32 -4.49
N ALA A 44 -12.30 -4.95 -3.31
CA ALA A 44 -11.08 -5.45 -2.68
C ALA A 44 -10.51 -6.62 -3.48
N LEU A 45 -9.18 -6.63 -3.64
CA LEU A 45 -8.45 -7.76 -4.20
C LEU A 45 -8.12 -8.77 -3.11
N GLU A 46 -7.99 -10.03 -3.49
CA GLU A 46 -7.47 -11.08 -2.63
C GLU A 46 -5.95 -10.93 -2.50
N THR A 47 -5.45 -10.83 -1.27
CA THR A 47 -4.00 -10.87 -1.00
C THR A 47 -3.52 -12.32 -1.04
N VAL A 48 -2.72 -12.67 -2.06
CA VAL A 48 -2.18 -14.02 -2.26
C VAL A 48 -0.88 -14.19 -1.46
N SER A 49 -0.02 -13.19 -1.51
CA SER A 49 1.21 -13.10 -0.73
C SER A 49 1.66 -11.63 -0.66
N SER A 50 2.77 -11.34 0.03
CA SER A 50 3.28 -9.96 0.16
C SER A 50 3.51 -9.33 -1.21
N GLY A 51 2.72 -8.28 -1.52
CA GLY A 51 2.79 -7.57 -2.80
C GLY A 51 2.14 -8.28 -3.99
N VAL A 52 1.53 -9.45 -3.78
CA VAL A 52 0.82 -10.20 -4.82
C VAL A 52 -0.67 -10.21 -4.51
N TYR A 53 -1.44 -9.59 -5.39
CA TYR A 53 -2.88 -9.45 -5.27
C TYR A 53 -3.57 -10.07 -6.48
N LYS A 54 -4.73 -10.68 -6.25
CA LYS A 54 -5.55 -11.30 -7.28
C LYS A 54 -6.92 -10.64 -7.32
N TYR A 55 -7.31 -10.18 -8.51
CA TYR A 55 -8.68 -9.79 -8.80
C TYR A 55 -9.42 -10.98 -9.42
N SER A 56 -10.60 -11.29 -8.89
CA SER A 56 -11.50 -12.32 -9.42
C SER A 56 -12.86 -11.68 -9.71
N GLY A 57 -13.21 -11.49 -10.97
CA GLY A 57 -14.47 -10.87 -11.36
C GLY A 57 -14.49 -10.43 -12.82
N PRO A 58 -15.66 -9.96 -13.29
CA PRO A 58 -15.79 -9.43 -14.64
C PRO A 58 -14.99 -8.14 -14.82
N LEU A 59 -14.26 -8.06 -15.93
CA LEU A 59 -13.70 -6.82 -16.45
C LEU A 59 -14.33 -6.50 -17.80
N PHE A 60 -14.81 -5.28 -17.94
CA PHE A 60 -15.40 -4.74 -19.15
C PHE A 60 -14.38 -3.88 -19.90
N ALA A 61 -14.67 -3.56 -21.16
CA ALA A 61 -13.89 -2.56 -21.90
C ALA A 61 -13.96 -1.21 -21.19
N GLY A 62 -12.80 -0.62 -20.89
CA GLY A 62 -12.72 0.65 -20.16
C GLY A 62 -11.42 0.79 -19.39
N ALA A 63 -11.40 1.79 -18.49
CA ALA A 63 -10.25 2.07 -17.63
C ALA A 63 -10.48 1.59 -16.20
N TYR A 64 -9.40 1.26 -15.51
CA TYR A 64 -9.36 1.00 -14.08
C TYR A 64 -8.14 1.64 -13.43
N LYS A 65 -8.18 1.76 -12.10
CA LYS A 65 -7.07 2.13 -11.22
C LYS A 65 -7.07 1.21 -10.01
N PHE A 66 -5.92 1.18 -9.33
CA PHE A 66 -5.81 0.61 -8.00
C PHE A 66 -5.83 1.69 -6.93
N ALA A 67 -6.41 1.39 -5.79
CA ALA A 67 -6.43 2.26 -4.61
C ALA A 67 -5.99 1.48 -3.37
N ASN A 68 -5.28 2.14 -2.46
CA ASN A 68 -4.88 1.56 -1.17
C ASN A 68 -5.92 1.81 -0.05
N ASN A 69 -6.96 2.58 -0.35
CA ASN A 69 -8.07 2.90 0.54
C ASN A 69 -9.33 3.23 -0.30
N GLN A 70 -10.47 3.38 0.37
CA GLN A 70 -11.77 3.70 -0.27
C GLN A 70 -12.23 5.14 0.01
N ASN A 71 -11.33 6.02 0.46
CA ASN A 71 -11.65 7.41 0.74
C ASN A 71 -11.93 8.15 -0.57
N SER A 72 -12.96 9.00 -0.56
CA SER A 72 -13.38 9.75 -1.75
C SER A 72 -12.47 10.92 -2.14
N CYS A 73 -11.40 11.20 -1.37
CA CYS A 73 -10.52 12.32 -1.65
C CYS A 73 -9.60 12.10 -2.86
N TRP A 74 -9.43 10.86 -3.37
CA TRP A 74 -8.45 10.47 -4.41
C TRP A 74 -7.01 10.97 -4.16
N CYS A 75 -6.79 11.35 -2.91
CA CYS A 75 -5.55 11.59 -2.22
C CYS A 75 -5.17 10.27 -1.52
#